data_AF-A0A0G1Y4I3-F1
#
_entry.id   AF-A0A0G1Y4I3-F1
#
_cell.length_a   1.000
_cell.length_b   1.000
_cell.length_c   1.000
_cell.angle_alpha   90.00
_cell.angle_beta   90.00
_cell.angle_gamma   90.00
#
_symmetry.space_group_name_H-M   'P 1'
#
loop_
_entity.id
_entity.type
_entity.pdbx_description
1 polymer ?
#
loop_
_entity_poly.entity_id
_entity_poly.type
_entity_poly.pdbx_seq_one_letter_code
_entity_poly.pdbx_strand_id
1 'polypeptide(L)' 'MDRFLIQGGASLEGEVVVSGAKNAALKLLAAALLTKERCSIHNVP' A
#
# COMPACT_ATOMS: atom_id res chain seq x y z
N MET A 1 8.02 13.43 -18.06
CA MET A 1 7.21 14.00 -16.97
C MET A 1 5.83 13.40 -17.10
N ASP A 2 5.46 12.57 -16.14
CA ASP A 2 4.18 11.87 -16.20
C ASP A 2 3.06 12.82 -15.79
N ARG A 3 1.90 12.70 -16.45
CA ARG A 3 0.72 13.52 -16.15
C ARG A 3 -0.54 12.68 -16.25
N PHE A 4 -1.49 12.98 -15.37
CA PHE A 4 -2.86 12.50 -15.46
C PHE A 4 -3.75 13.63 -15.97
N LEU A 5 -4.61 13.34 -16.94
CA LEU A 5 -5.71 14.23 -17.35
C LEU A 5 -7.00 13.66 -16.75
N ILE A 6 -7.64 14.43 -15.86
CA ILE A 6 -8.89 14.03 -15.20
C ILE A 6 -10.03 14.85 -15.80
N GLN A 7 -11.07 14.17 -16.26
CA GLN A 7 -12.29 14.80 -16.75
C GLN A 7 -13.36 14.72 -15.65
N GLY A 8 -13.79 15.88 -15.15
CA GLY A 8 -14.81 15.96 -14.10
C GLY A 8 -16.23 15.73 -14.62
N GLY A 9 -17.20 15.79 -13.70
CA GLY A 9 -18.64 15.75 -14.02
C GLY A 9 -19.35 14.43 -13.69
N ALA A 10 -18.62 13.41 -13.23
CA ALA A 10 -19.18 12.16 -12.77
C ALA A 10 -19.08 12.03 -11.23
N SER A 11 -20.18 11.60 -10.60
CA SER A 11 -20.15 11.12 -9.21
C SER A 11 -19.50 9.75 -9.16
N LEU A 12 -18.68 9.50 -8.14
CA LEU A 12 -18.11 8.17 -7.90
C LEU A 12 -19.14 7.28 -7.19
N GLU A 13 -19.33 6.07 -7.69
CA GLU A 13 -20.18 5.03 -7.08
C GLU A 13 -19.45 3.69 -7.17
N GLY A 14 -19.38 2.96 -6.05
CA GLY A 14 -18.72 1.66 -5.94
C GLY A 14 -17.79 1.57 -4.73
N GLU A 15 -17.00 0.50 -4.70
CA GLU A 15 -16.10 0.16 -3.60
C GLU A 15 -14.69 -0.10 -4.13
N VAL A 16 -13.69 0.25 -3.33
CA VAL A 16 -12.28 -0.08 -3.60
C VAL A 16 -11.62 -0.61 -2.35
N VAL A 17 -10.73 -1.58 -2.52
CA VAL A 17 -9.90 -2.10 -1.42
C VAL A 17 -8.59 -1.32 -1.38
N VAL A 18 -8.29 -0.75 -0.22
CA VAL A 18 -7.04 0.00 -0.01
C VAL A 18 -5.96 -0.96 0.49
N SER A 19 -4.75 -0.78 -0.02
CA SER A 19 -3.55 -1.48 0.47
C SER A 19 -3.18 -1.05 1.89
N GLY A 20 -2.33 -1.82 2.57
CA GLY A 20 -1.86 -1.48 3.91
C GLY A 20 -1.05 -0.17 3.97
N ALA A 21 -0.76 0.27 5.18
CA ALA A 21 -0.05 1.53 5.39
C ALA A 21 1.46 1.37 5.09
N LYS A 22 2.00 2.23 4.21
CA LYS A 22 3.43 2.27 3.87
C LYS A 22 4.31 2.36 5.12
N ASN A 23 3.89 3.19 6.09
CA ASN A 23 4.66 3.43 7.31
C ASN A 23 4.62 2.26 8.31
N ALA A 24 3.63 1.37 8.20
CA ALA A 24 3.60 0.12 8.95
C ALA A 24 4.50 -0.92 8.28
N ALA A 25 4.36 -1.10 6.96
CA ALA A 25 5.18 -2.00 6.17
C ALA A 25 6.68 -1.70 6.35
N LEU A 26 7.08 -0.43 6.32
CA LEU A 26 8.47 -0.03 6.53
C LEU A 26 9.04 -0.52 7.88
N LYS A 27 8.26 -0.41 8.96
CA LYS A 27 8.69 -0.85 10.30
C LYS A 27 8.70 -2.36 10.40
N LEU A 28 7.73 -3.06 9.80
CA LEU A 28 7.68 -4.51 9.77
C LEU A 28 8.85 -5.12 8.98
N LEU A 29 9.24 -4.49 7.86
CA LEU A 29 10.43 -4.88 7.11
C LEU A 29 11.70 -4.73 7.94
N ALA A 30 11.84 -3.65 8.72
CA ALA A 30 12.96 -3.49 9.64
C ALA A 30 12.94 -4.54 10.77
N ALA A 31 11.76 -4.84 11.32
CA ALA A 31 11.59 -5.83 12.38
C ALA A 31 11.92 -7.26 11.91
N ALA A 32 11.75 -7.58 10.63
CA ALA A 32 12.10 -8.89 10.06
C ALA A 32 13.59 -9.23 10.19
N LEU A 33 14.46 -8.22 10.40
CA LEU A 33 15.89 -8.43 10.64
C LEU A 33 16.19 -8.98 12.05
N LEU A 34 15.21 -8.97 12.96
CA LEU A 34 15.39 -9.39 14.35
C LEU A 34 15.27 -10.91 14.53
N THR A 35 14.96 -11.67 13.48
CA THR A 35 14.86 -13.13 13.50
C THR A 35 15.59 -13.76 12.33
N LYS A 36 15.98 -15.02 12.48
CA LYS A 36 16.51 -15.86 11.39
C LYS A 36 15.41 -16.59 10.62
N GLU A 37 14.17 -16.55 11.12
CA GLU A 37 13.03 -17.18 10.50
C GLU A 37 12.51 -16.34 9.32
N ARG A 38 11.82 -17.01 8.38
CA ARG A 38 11.21 -16.32 7.25
C ARG A 38 9.99 -15.52 7.70
N CYS A 39 10.02 -14.20 7.51
CA CYS A 39 8.85 -13.34 7.69
C CYS A 39 8.12 -13.13 6.35
N SER A 40 6.83 -13.45 6.31
CA SER A 40 5.94 -13.12 5.19
C SER A 40 5.04 -11.96 5.59
N ILE A 41 5.15 -10.83 4.88
CA ILE A 41 4.34 -9.63 5.14
C ILE A 41 3.38 -9.47 3.95
N HIS A 42 2.09 -9.37 4.24
CA HIS A 42 1.02 -9.25 3.25
C HIS A 42 0.39 -7.85 3.29
N ASN A 43 -0.37 -7.50 2.25
CA ASN A 43 -1.06 -6.21 2.14
C ASN A 43 -0.10 -5.00 2.24
N VAL A 44 1.08 -5.08 1.61
CA VAL A 44 2.04 -3.98 1.51
C VAL A 44 1.67 -3.10 0.31
N PRO A 45 1.61 -1.76 0.47
CA PRO A 45 1.39 -0.85 -0.65
C PRO A 45 2.62 -0.69 -1.55
#